data_AF-A0A831YBS9-F1
#
_entry.id   AF-A0A831YBS9-F1
#
_cell.length_a   1.000
_cell.length_b   1.000
_cell.length_c   1.000
_cell.angle_alpha   90.00
_cell.angle_beta   90.00
_cell.angle_gamma   90.00
#
_symmetry.space_group_name_H-M   'P 1'
#
loop_
_entity.id
_entity.type
_entity.pdbx_description
1 polymer ?
#
loop_
_entity_poly.entity_id
_entity_poly.type
_entity_poly.pdbx_seq_one_letter_code
_entity_poly.pdbx_strand_id
1 'polypeptide(L)'
;MSVRVGLSLFVLDVTAVLLILFGFLAAVSGLCLVKPEVVEGATLGLFSSYAVCSRLHLGWTALVTVVVAVIHGVAGLDVWLLRMGRDWPWLWAAGAAAAVWFIYIYVA
;
A
#
# COMPACT_ATOMS: atom_id res chain seq x y z
N MET A 1 -7.36 25.38 11.10
CA MET A 1 -6.59 24.38 10.32
C MET A 1 -6.85 24.62 8.84
N SER A 2 -5.82 24.63 7.99
CA SER A 2 -6.03 24.72 6.53
C SER A 2 -6.85 23.51 6.04
N VAL A 3 -7.80 23.74 5.12
CA VAL A 3 -8.64 22.68 4.52
C VAL A 3 -7.78 21.55 3.95
N ARG A 4 -6.61 21.89 3.38
CA ARG A 4 -5.63 20.93 2.86
C ARG A 4 -5.09 19.98 3.94
N VAL A 5 -4.76 20.50 5.12
CA VAL A 5 -4.27 19.67 6.24
C VAL A 5 -5.36 18.67 6.68
N GLY A 6 -6.61 19.13 6.73
CA GLY A 6 -7.75 18.26 7.04
C GLY A 6 -7.92 17.14 6.01
N LEU A 7 -7.79 17.46 4.72
CA LEU A 7 -7.88 16.48 3.64
C LEU A 7 -6.71 15.48 3.69
N SER A 8 -5.48 15.93 3.91
CA SER A 8 -4.31 15.04 4.02
C SER A 8 -4.40 14.12 5.25
N LEU A 9 -4.95 14.57 6.38
CA LEU A 9 -5.23 13.72 7.54
C LEU A 9 -6.31 12.66 7.25
N PHE A 10 -7.41 13.05 6.59
CA PHE A 10 -8.44 12.09 6.18
C PHE A 10 -7.87 11.03 5.23
N VAL A 11 -7.05 11.43 4.26
CA VAL A 11 -6.36 10.50 3.36
C VAL A 11 -5.47 9.55 4.14
N LEU A 12 -4.71 10.04 5.13
CA LEU A 12 -3.88 9.18 6.00
C LEU A 12 -4.69 8.11 6.71
N ASP A 13 -5.82 8.46 7.34
CA ASP A 13 -6.65 7.50 8.08
C ASP A 13 -7.22 6.41 7.16
N VAL A 14 -7.79 6.80 6.02
CA VAL A 14 -8.36 5.85 5.05
C VAL A 14 -7.28 4.95 4.47
N THR A 15 -6.14 5.53 4.06
CA THR A 15 -5.05 4.75 3.47
C THR A 15 -4.33 3.88 4.49
N ALA A 16 -4.30 4.24 5.77
CA ALA A 16 -3.78 3.38 6.84
C ALA A 16 -4.59 2.09 6.97
N VAL A 17 -5.93 2.19 6.97
CA VAL A 17 -6.81 1.01 7.00
C VAL A 17 -6.56 0.11 5.80
N LEU A 18 -6.48 0.71 4.60
CA LEU A 18 -6.20 -0.04 3.38
C LEU A 18 -4.81 -0.70 3.42
N LEU A 19 -3.78 -0.01 3.91
CA LEU A 19 -2.43 -0.56 4.04
C LEU A 19 -2.36 -1.72 5.04
N ILE A 20 -3.12 -1.66 6.13
CA ILE A 20 -3.20 -2.80 7.07
C ILE A 20 -3.79 -4.01 6.36
N LEU A 21 -4.89 -3.84 5.62
CA LEU A 21 -5.55 -4.92 4.89
C LEU A 21 -4.65 -5.51 3.80
N PHE A 22 -4.10 -4.66 2.93
CA PHE A 22 -3.29 -5.12 1.81
C PHE A 22 -1.90 -5.59 2.25
N GLY A 23 -1.31 -4.96 3.25
CA GLY A 23 -0.06 -5.41 3.86
C GLY A 23 -0.20 -6.78 4.51
N PHE A 24 -1.34 -7.04 5.19
CA PHE A 24 -1.64 -8.38 5.68
C PHE A 24 -1.77 -9.40 4.55
N LEU A 25 -2.51 -9.08 3.48
CA LEU A 25 -2.65 -9.96 2.32
C LEU A 25 -1.30 -10.23 1.63
N ALA A 26 -0.45 -9.22 1.49
CA ALA A 26 0.90 -9.35 0.95
C ALA A 26 1.79 -10.24 1.84
N ALA A 27 1.71 -10.07 3.16
CA ALA A 27 2.45 -10.89 4.13
C ALA A 27 1.99 -12.35 4.11
N VAL A 28 0.68 -12.61 4.13
CA VAL A 28 0.11 -13.96 4.09
C VAL A 28 0.45 -14.65 2.77
N SER A 29 0.30 -13.97 1.64
CA SER A 29 0.62 -14.53 0.33
C SER A 29 2.11 -14.79 0.17
N GLY A 30 2.98 -13.91 0.67
CA GLY A 30 4.43 -14.13 0.70
C GLY A 30 4.82 -15.30 1.60
N LEU A 31 4.21 -15.41 2.79
CA LEU A 31 4.43 -16.54 3.69
C LEU A 31 3.97 -17.86 3.07
N CYS A 32 2.85 -17.86 2.34
CA CYS A 32 2.35 -19.05 1.66
C CYS A 32 3.29 -19.54 0.55
N LEU A 33 4.05 -18.64 -0.10
CA LEU A 33 5.06 -19.02 -1.10
C LEU A 33 6.26 -19.77 -0.48
N VAL A 34 6.53 -19.55 0.81
CA VAL A 34 7.73 -20.10 1.49
C VAL A 34 7.37 -21.23 2.48
N LYS A 35 6.24 -21.14 3.16
CA LYS A 35 5.75 -22.06 4.21
C LYS A 35 4.23 -22.31 4.05
N PRO A 36 3.81 -22.99 2.97
CA PRO A 36 2.39 -23.18 2.67
C PRO A 36 1.62 -23.89 3.77
N GLU A 37 2.23 -24.86 4.47
CA GLU A 37 1.60 -25.65 5.54
C GLU A 37 1.14 -24.79 6.74
N VAL A 38 1.88 -23.73 7.07
CA VAL A 38 1.52 -22.81 8.17
C VAL A 38 0.30 -21.99 7.78
N VAL A 39 0.26 -21.51 6.54
CA VAL A 39 -0.84 -20.68 6.03
C VAL A 39 -2.09 -21.52 5.82
N GLU A 40 -1.96 -22.73 5.28
CA GLU A 40 -3.07 -23.65 5.10
C GLU A 40 -3.75 -23.99 6.44
N GLY A 41 -2.95 -24.31 7.47
CA GLY A 41 -3.47 -24.56 8.82
C GLY A 41 -4.15 -23.32 9.44
N ALA A 42 -3.50 -22.15 9.33
CA ALA A 42 -4.05 -20.91 9.88
C ALA A 42 -5.32 -20.42 9.17
N THR A 43 -5.50 -20.80 7.91
CA THR A 43 -6.63 -20.36 7.08
C THR A 43 -7.67 -21.45 6.88
N LEU A 44 -7.57 -22.58 7.60
CA LEU A 44 -8.50 -23.71 7.48
C LEU A 44 -8.64 -24.21 6.03
N GLY A 45 -7.53 -24.19 5.27
CA GLY A 45 -7.50 -24.63 3.88
C GLY A 45 -7.92 -23.59 2.84
N LEU A 46 -8.22 -22.34 3.23
CA LEU A 46 -8.62 -21.28 2.29
C LEU A 46 -7.50 -20.92 1.30
N PHE A 47 -6.24 -20.99 1.76
CA PHE A 47 -5.04 -20.84 0.94
C PHE A 47 -4.22 -22.14 0.98
N SER A 48 -4.56 -23.09 0.11
CA SER A 48 -3.93 -24.42 0.04
C SER A 48 -3.08 -24.65 -1.21
N SER A 49 -3.04 -23.68 -2.14
CA SER A 49 -2.35 -23.84 -3.42
C SER A 49 -1.38 -22.71 -3.69
N TYR A 50 -0.17 -23.08 -4.12
CA TYR A 50 0.84 -22.17 -4.65
C TYR A 50 0.27 -21.25 -5.73
N ALA A 51 -0.62 -21.74 -6.61
CA ALA A 51 -1.21 -20.95 -7.68
C ALA A 51 -2.13 -19.83 -7.15
N VAL A 52 -2.83 -20.06 -6.05
CA VAL A 52 -3.65 -19.04 -5.38
C VAL A 52 -2.74 -18.03 -4.72
N CYS A 53 -1.72 -18.49 -3.99
CA CYS A 53 -0.81 -17.63 -3.27
C CYS A 53 0.06 -16.76 -4.18
N SER A 54 0.56 -17.30 -5.29
CA SER A 54 1.31 -16.53 -6.30
C SER A 54 0.43 -15.50 -6.99
N ARG A 55 -0.82 -15.82 -7.34
CA ARG A 55 -1.77 -14.84 -7.89
C ARG A 55 -2.15 -13.75 -6.89
N LEU A 56 -2.25 -14.08 -5.61
CA LEU A 56 -2.57 -13.10 -4.57
C LEU A 56 -1.36 -12.24 -4.20
N HIS A 57 -0.14 -12.72 -4.40
CA HIS A 57 1.10 -11.98 -4.13
C HIS A 57 1.53 -11.12 -5.32
N LEU A 58 1.42 -11.67 -6.53
CA LEU A 58 1.85 -11.07 -7.79
C LEU A 58 0.66 -10.56 -8.63
N GLY A 59 -0.49 -10.35 -8.00
CA GLY A 59 -1.70 -9.86 -8.66
C GLY A 59 -1.98 -8.39 -8.40
N TRP A 60 -3.24 -8.02 -8.63
CA TRP A 60 -3.76 -6.66 -8.45
C TRP A 60 -3.54 -6.10 -7.02
N THR A 61 -3.46 -6.98 -6.02
CA THR A 61 -3.22 -6.64 -4.61
C THR A 61 -1.91 -5.88 -4.41
N ALA A 62 -0.82 -6.31 -5.05
CA ALA A 62 0.46 -5.61 -4.96
C ALA A 62 0.40 -4.24 -5.63
N LEU A 63 -0.23 -4.13 -6.80
CA LEU A 63 -0.45 -2.85 -7.48
C LEU A 63 -1.24 -1.87 -6.61
N VAL A 64 -2.35 -2.34 -6.01
CA VAL A 64 -3.14 -1.51 -5.10
C VAL A 64 -2.34 -1.12 -3.87
N THR A 65 -1.54 -2.03 -3.31
CA THR A 65 -0.66 -1.75 -2.17
C THR A 65 0.33 -0.64 -2.50
N VAL A 66 0.99 -0.70 -3.66
CA VAL A 66 1.93 0.34 -4.12
C VAL A 66 1.24 1.70 -4.22
N VAL A 67 0.08 1.77 -4.88
CA VAL A 67 -0.66 3.02 -5.04
C VAL A 67 -1.05 3.60 -3.69
N VAL A 68 -1.65 2.79 -2.81
CA VAL A 68 -2.09 3.23 -1.48
C VAL A 68 -0.89 3.66 -0.62
N ALA A 69 0.23 2.94 -0.67
CA ALA A 69 1.43 3.26 0.09
C ALA A 69 2.03 4.61 -0.33
N VAL A 70 2.09 4.87 -1.63
CA VAL A 70 2.59 6.16 -2.14
C VAL A 70 1.65 7.29 -1.74
N ILE A 71 0.33 7.13 -1.89
CA ILE A 71 -0.65 8.14 -1.46
C ILE A 71 -0.52 8.40 0.05
N HIS A 72 -0.43 7.35 0.87
CA HIS A 72 -0.26 7.47 2.32
C HIS A 72 1.02 8.23 2.68
N GLY A 73 2.16 7.85 2.08
CA GLY A 73 3.44 8.49 2.31
C GLY A 73 3.43 9.97 1.91
N VAL A 74 2.83 10.30 0.75
CA VAL A 74 2.69 11.68 0.26
C VAL A 74 1.83 12.50 1.21
N ALA A 75 0.67 11.98 1.64
CA ALA A 75 -0.20 12.66 2.59
C ALA A 75 0.49 12.90 3.95
N GLY A 76 1.25 11.91 4.44
CA GLY A 76 2.05 12.03 5.67
C GLY A 76 3.12 13.09 5.57
N LEU A 77 3.86 13.09 4.46
CA LEU A 77 4.89 14.08 4.19
C LEU A 77 4.30 15.49 4.01
N ASP A 78 3.13 15.62 3.38
CA ASP A 78 2.41 16.88 3.23
C ASP A 78 2.00 17.46 4.59
N VAL A 79 1.39 16.64 5.46
CA VAL A 79 1.04 17.06 6.83
C VAL A 79 2.29 17.48 7.61
N TRP A 80 3.38 16.73 7.51
CA TRP A 80 4.64 17.04 8.18
C TRP A 80 5.25 18.37 7.69
N LEU A 81 5.33 18.59 6.37
CA LEU A 81 5.85 19.83 5.78
C LEU A 81 4.99 21.04 6.19
N LEU A 82 3.67 20.91 6.14
CA LEU A 82 2.75 21.97 6.54
C LEU A 82 2.89 22.32 8.03
N ARG A 83 3.13 21.32 8.90
CA ARG A 83 3.43 21.56 10.32
C ARG A 83 4.76 22.30 10.54
N MET A 84 5.72 22.15 9.62
CA MET A 84 6.98 22.91 9.62
C MET A 84 6.88 24.27 8.91
N GLY A 85 5.69 24.68 8.46
CA GLY A 85 5.49 25.93 7.74
C GLY A 85 6.02 25.92 6.31
N ARG A 86 6.25 24.74 5.71
CA ARG A 86 6.66 24.59 4.31
C ARG A 86 5.48 24.12 3.48
N ASP A 87 5.18 24.85 2.40
CA ASP A 87 4.15 24.45 1.43
C ASP A 87 4.78 24.07 0.09
N TRP A 88 4.76 22.77 -0.24
CA TRP A 88 5.26 22.24 -1.51
C TRP A 88 4.11 21.62 -2.31
N PRO A 89 3.38 22.41 -3.12
CA PRO A 89 2.20 21.93 -3.85
C PRO A 89 2.54 20.87 -4.91
N TRP A 90 3.79 20.84 -5.39
CA TRP A 90 4.28 19.85 -6.35
C TRP A 90 4.49 18.45 -5.75
N LEU A 91 4.41 18.29 -4.42
CA LEU A 91 4.63 17.02 -3.74
C LEU A 91 3.69 15.91 -4.24
N TRP A 92 2.43 16.25 -4.49
CA TRP A 92 1.43 15.31 -5.01
C TRP A 92 1.75 14.83 -6.43
N ALA A 93 2.30 15.72 -7.28
CA ALA A 93 2.75 15.34 -8.62
C ALA A 93 3.99 14.43 -8.56
N ALA A 94 4.95 14.72 -7.67
CA ALA A 94 6.10 13.85 -7.43
C ALA A 94 5.66 12.47 -6.90
N GLY A 95 4.67 12.45 -6.00
CA GLY A 95 4.02 11.22 -5.53
C GLY A 95 3.40 10.41 -6.67
N ALA A 96 2.62 11.05 -7.54
CA ALA A 96 2.03 10.39 -8.70
C ALA A 96 3.10 9.79 -9.63
N ALA A 97 4.19 10.53 -9.89
CA ALA A 97 5.31 10.02 -10.67
C ALA A 97 5.98 8.80 -10.01
N ALA A 98 6.16 8.82 -8.69
CA ALA A 98 6.71 7.69 -7.94
C ALA A 98 5.79 6.45 -8.04
N ALA A 99 4.47 6.62 -7.91
CA ALA A 99 3.51 5.53 -8.07
C ALA A 99 3.57 4.93 -9.48
N VAL A 100 3.58 5.75 -10.53
CA VAL A 100 3.71 5.29 -11.92
C VAL A 100 5.03 4.53 -12.12
N TRP A 101 6.12 5.02 -11.55
CA TRP A 101 7.43 4.36 -11.65
C TRP A 101 7.45 2.99 -10.96
N PHE A 102 6.88 2.86 -9.76
CA PHE A 102 6.77 1.56 -9.08
C PHE A 102 5.86 0.59 -9.84
N ILE A 103 4.74 1.07 -10.40
CA ILE A 103 3.85 0.26 -11.23
C ILE A 103 4.59 -0.22 -12.48
N TYR A 104 5.36 0.65 -13.14
CA TYR A 104 6.17 0.27 -14.29
C TYR A 104 7.17 -0.84 -13.94
N ILE A 105 7.94 -0.67 -12.85
CA ILE A 105 8.89 -1.69 -12.39
C ILE A 105 8.19 -3.02 -12.10
N TYR A 106 7.00 -2.97 -11.53
CA TYR A 106 6.25 -4.17 -11.17
C TYR A 106 5.71 -4.93 -12.39
N VAL A 107 5.34 -4.22 -13.47
CA VAL A 107 4.76 -4.81 -14.68
C VAL A 107 5.81 -5.23 -15.72
N ALA A 108 6.98 -4.59 -15.71
CA ALA A 108 8.10 -4.86 -16.61
C ALA A 108 8.82 -6.19 -16.30
#